data_AF-A0A660QGG8-F1
#
_entry.id   AF-A0A660QGG8-F1
#
_cell.length_a   1.000
_cell.length_b   1.000
_cell.length_c   1.000
_cell.angle_alpha   90.00
_cell.angle_beta   90.00
_cell.angle_gamma   90.00
#
_symmetry.space_group_name_H-M   'P 1'
#
loop_
_entity.id
_entity.type
_entity.pdbx_description
1 polymer ?
#
loop_
_entity_poly.entity_id
_entity_poly.type
_entity_poly.pdbx_seq_one_letter_code
_entity_poly.pdbx_strand_id
1 'polypeptide(L)'
;MKNRIWMGLLAATALALPLAQAQDQGIGDMMFTAGTVATDTADGQEWAWLQWMATDGSMLQDRPMDIYRANGWIGSGNTFVLKGRAQQITDPRSLLLLLERGEPLGENRTNLTASVDSLYDGAAPVVALSLEEKLAALISGSQDDPELYQNLVFIGRAHPSVAMAIGQGFACRIPSTGFSTFEIRDHTTSEVIGRLELEGGSPLVLPAPGPLARVSEASPKGNLNIRLRWDVPDDLKRLSLLQFGYNLYRMTQAFAEEKGYDGSPPSNTVITNLVVTSQDVVKVNRAPI
;
A
#
# COMPACT_ATOMS: atom_id res chain seq x y z
N MET A 1 67.49 -29.77 -54.36
CA MET A 1 67.09 -30.92 -53.51
C MET A 1 67.34 -30.51 -52.06
N LYS A 2 66.41 -30.41 -51.12
CA LYS A 2 65.07 -30.99 -50.96
C LYS A 2 64.14 -29.95 -50.31
N ASN A 3 62.90 -29.93 -50.78
CA ASN A 3 61.74 -29.30 -50.16
C ASN A 3 61.57 -29.76 -48.71
N ARG A 4 61.06 -28.87 -47.84
CA ARG A 4 60.15 -29.29 -46.77
C ARG A 4 59.21 -28.17 -46.34
N ILE A 5 57.96 -28.41 -46.71
CA ILE A 5 56.70 -27.78 -46.32
C ILE A 5 56.59 -27.73 -44.80
N TRP A 6 56.21 -26.59 -44.24
CA TRP A 6 55.44 -26.51 -42.98
C TRP A 6 54.26 -25.58 -43.18
N MET A 7 53.09 -26.13 -42.88
CA MET A 7 51.75 -25.63 -43.10
C MET A 7 51.07 -25.53 -41.73
N GLY A 8 50.33 -24.44 -41.49
CA GLY A 8 49.43 -24.26 -40.33
C GLY A 8 50.12 -23.63 -39.11
N LEU A 9 49.61 -22.57 -38.47
CA LEU A 9 48.24 -22.36 -38.03
C LEU A 9 47.99 -20.84 -37.89
N LEU A 10 46.95 -20.31 -38.53
CA LEU A 10 46.46 -18.95 -38.30
C LEU A 10 45.55 -18.97 -37.07
N ALA A 11 46.04 -18.49 -35.93
CA ALA A 11 45.23 -18.31 -34.73
C ALA A 11 44.33 -17.07 -34.91
N ALA A 12 43.07 -17.30 -35.30
CA ALA A 12 42.04 -16.27 -35.27
C ALA A 12 41.73 -15.94 -33.80
N THR A 13 42.29 -14.84 -33.31
CA THR A 13 41.94 -14.27 -32.00
C THR A 13 40.59 -13.58 -32.14
N ALA A 14 39.53 -14.26 -31.69
CA ALA A 14 38.21 -13.67 -31.57
C ALA A 14 38.27 -12.58 -30.49
N LEU A 15 38.14 -11.32 -30.90
CA LEU A 15 37.83 -10.19 -30.03
C LEU A 15 36.44 -10.44 -29.42
N ALA A 16 36.42 -11.03 -28.23
CA ALA A 16 35.25 -11.04 -27.37
C ALA A 16 35.01 -9.60 -26.90
N LEU A 17 34.20 -8.85 -27.64
CA LEU A 17 33.53 -7.67 -27.12
C LEU A 17 32.73 -8.12 -25.89
N PRO A 18 32.87 -7.48 -24.71
CA PRO A 18 31.90 -7.70 -23.65
C PRO A 18 30.58 -7.20 -24.21
N LEU A 19 29.67 -8.13 -24.52
CA LEU A 19 28.25 -7.85 -24.52
C LEU A 19 28.01 -7.17 -23.17
N ALA A 20 27.72 -5.86 -23.22
CA ALA A 20 27.19 -5.16 -22.07
C ALA A 20 26.10 -6.06 -21.51
N GLN A 21 26.29 -6.54 -20.28
CA GLN A 21 25.20 -7.15 -19.55
C GLN A 21 24.10 -6.11 -19.58
N ALA A 22 23.01 -6.40 -20.30
CA ALA A 22 21.76 -5.74 -20.02
C ALA A 22 21.59 -5.94 -18.51
N GLN A 23 21.68 -4.84 -17.73
CA GLN A 23 21.22 -4.87 -16.36
C GLN A 23 19.77 -5.33 -16.47
N ASP A 24 19.53 -6.58 -16.10
CA ASP A 24 18.22 -7.04 -15.70
C ASP A 24 17.77 -6.01 -14.65
N GLN A 25 16.77 -5.19 -14.98
CA GLN A 25 16.20 -4.28 -14.00
C GLN A 25 15.63 -5.18 -12.92
N GLY A 26 16.38 -5.33 -11.81
CA GLY A 26 15.97 -6.19 -10.71
C GLY A 26 14.57 -5.77 -10.26
N ILE A 27 13.77 -6.70 -9.76
CA ILE A 27 12.41 -6.39 -9.28
C ILE A 27 12.42 -5.25 -8.25
N GLY A 28 13.52 -5.08 -7.50
CA GLY A 28 13.73 -3.93 -6.62
C GLY A 28 13.53 -2.57 -7.30
N ASP A 29 13.89 -2.42 -8.58
CA ASP A 29 13.71 -1.16 -9.34
C ASP A 29 12.26 -0.91 -9.75
N MET A 30 11.41 -1.93 -9.73
CA MET A 30 9.99 -1.88 -10.13
C MET A 30 9.03 -1.95 -8.94
N MET A 31 9.55 -1.98 -7.71
CA MET A 31 8.72 -2.07 -6.50
C MET A 31 8.88 -0.89 -5.57
N PHE A 32 7.74 -0.41 -5.09
CA PHE A 32 7.64 0.62 -4.08
C PHE A 32 7.33 -0.05 -2.75
N THR A 33 8.07 0.33 -1.71
CA THR A 33 7.83 -0.15 -0.35
C THR A 33 7.54 1.03 0.56
N ALA A 34 6.60 0.83 1.47
CA ALA A 34 6.16 1.84 2.41
C ALA A 34 5.88 1.18 3.75
N GLY A 35 6.03 1.95 4.82
CA GLY A 35 5.64 1.49 6.14
C GLY A 35 5.19 2.64 7.02
N THR A 36 4.37 2.29 8.01
CA THR A 36 3.96 3.18 9.09
C THR A 36 3.81 2.36 10.36
N VAL A 37 3.51 3.04 11.47
CA VAL A 37 3.15 2.38 12.73
C VAL A 37 1.70 2.69 13.07
N ALA A 38 1.08 1.78 13.81
CA ALA A 38 -0.26 1.93 14.35
C ALA A 38 -0.25 1.49 15.81
N THR A 39 -0.90 2.28 16.66
CA THR A 39 -1.09 1.93 18.07
C THR A 39 -2.43 1.21 18.21
N ASP A 40 -2.39 0.00 18.74
CA ASP A 40 -3.60 -0.74 19.09
C ASP A 40 -4.33 0.00 20.23
N THR A 41 -5.54 0.46 19.94
CA THR A 41 -6.35 1.20 20.91
C THR A 41 -6.81 0.35 22.11
N ALA A 42 -6.76 -0.98 22.01
CA ALA A 42 -7.20 -1.89 23.07
C ALA A 42 -6.13 -2.16 24.14
N ASP A 43 -4.89 -2.40 23.72
CA ASP A 43 -3.78 -2.80 24.62
C ASP A 43 -2.58 -1.81 24.61
N GLY A 44 -2.63 -0.77 23.78
CA GLY A 44 -1.58 0.24 23.66
C GLY A 44 -0.31 -0.26 22.97
N GLN A 45 -0.34 -1.43 22.35
CA GLN A 45 0.82 -2.01 21.68
C GLN A 45 1.05 -1.39 20.30
N GLU A 46 2.32 -1.20 19.96
CA GLU A 46 2.72 -0.67 18.65
C GLU A 46 2.84 -1.80 17.62
N TRP A 47 2.25 -1.55 16.46
CA TRP A 47 2.31 -2.39 15.29
C TRP A 47 3.05 -1.69 14.17
N ALA A 48 3.98 -2.39 13.53
CA ALA A 48 4.50 -1.99 12.23
C ALA A 48 3.54 -2.50 11.15
N TRP A 49 3.17 -1.62 10.23
CA TRP A 49 2.50 -1.93 8.98
C TRP A 49 3.45 -1.68 7.82
N LEU A 50 3.70 -2.72 7.02
CA LEU A 50 4.53 -2.66 5.82
C LEU A 50 3.66 -3.02 4.61
N GLN A 51 3.81 -2.28 3.53
CA GLN A 51 3.13 -2.56 2.27
C GLN A 51 4.10 -2.37 1.10
N TRP A 52 3.92 -3.18 0.07
CA TRP A 52 4.66 -3.02 -1.18
C TRP A 52 3.76 -3.21 -2.38
N MET A 53 4.14 -2.56 -3.47
CA MET A 53 3.45 -2.63 -4.74
C MET A 53 4.46 -2.62 -5.87
N ALA A 54 4.19 -3.38 -6.92
CA ALA A 54 4.95 -3.34 -8.14
C ALA A 54 4.26 -2.40 -9.16
N THR A 55 5.03 -1.87 -10.11
CA THR A 55 4.48 -1.13 -11.25
C THR A 55 3.50 -1.97 -12.07
N ASP A 56 3.71 -3.28 -12.10
CA ASP A 56 2.78 -4.28 -12.62
C ASP A 56 2.39 -5.25 -11.50
N GLY A 57 1.12 -5.25 -11.11
CA GLY A 57 0.62 -6.05 -10.00
C GLY A 57 0.82 -7.56 -10.19
N SER A 58 0.85 -8.04 -11.43
CA SER A 58 1.07 -9.46 -11.73
C SER A 58 2.47 -9.94 -11.32
N MET A 59 3.45 -9.03 -11.18
CA MET A 59 4.81 -9.37 -10.75
C MET A 59 4.89 -9.88 -9.31
N LEU A 60 3.87 -9.54 -8.50
CA LEU A 60 3.76 -9.94 -7.10
C LEU A 60 2.88 -11.18 -6.90
N GLN A 61 2.14 -11.60 -7.93
CA GLN A 61 1.31 -12.78 -7.87
C GLN A 61 2.19 -14.02 -7.63
N ASP A 62 1.79 -14.85 -6.67
CA ASP A 62 2.51 -16.07 -6.26
C ASP A 62 3.99 -15.87 -5.87
N ARG A 63 4.39 -14.64 -5.55
CA ARG A 63 5.77 -14.33 -5.19
C ARG A 63 5.93 -14.10 -3.68
N PRO A 64 6.44 -15.09 -2.92
CA PRO A 64 6.63 -14.92 -1.50
C PRO A 64 7.76 -13.93 -1.18
N MET A 65 7.54 -13.11 -0.16
CA MET A 65 8.52 -12.17 0.39
C MET A 65 8.83 -12.54 1.84
N ASP A 66 10.11 -12.55 2.20
CA ASP A 66 10.54 -12.75 3.57
C ASP A 66 10.80 -11.40 4.25
N ILE A 67 10.22 -11.20 5.43
CA ILE A 67 10.31 -9.95 6.18
C ILE A 67 11.28 -10.16 7.33
N TYR A 68 12.37 -9.42 7.31
CA TYR A 68 13.37 -9.38 8.36
C TYR A 68 13.27 -8.10 9.17
N ARG A 69 13.62 -8.18 10.45
CA ARG A 69 13.71 -7.00 11.33
C ARG A 69 15.01 -7.00 12.13
N ALA A 70 15.64 -5.84 12.21
CA ALA A 70 16.67 -5.52 13.19
C ALA A 70 16.15 -4.40 14.11
N ASN A 71 16.59 -4.39 15.38
CA ASN A 71 16.32 -3.26 16.27
C ASN A 71 17.28 -2.11 15.91
N GLY A 72 16.89 -0.87 16.14
CA GLY A 72 17.69 0.31 15.81
C GLY A 72 17.46 0.82 14.38
N TRP A 73 18.14 1.93 14.08
CA TRP A 73 18.11 2.63 12.80
C TRP A 73 19.01 1.94 11.76
N ILE A 74 18.89 2.29 10.48
CA ILE A 74 19.49 1.56 9.34
C ILE A 74 21.02 1.39 9.45
N GLY A 75 21.73 2.33 10.09
CA GLY A 75 23.19 2.27 10.27
C GLY A 75 23.66 1.65 11.58
N SER A 76 22.76 1.10 12.39
CA SER A 76 23.10 0.47 13.69
C SER A 76 23.92 -0.82 13.58
N GLY A 77 24.01 -1.44 12.39
CA GLY A 77 24.76 -2.68 12.16
C GLY A 77 24.18 -3.91 12.86
N ASN A 78 22.96 -3.81 13.40
CA ASN A 78 22.30 -4.89 14.13
C ASN A 78 21.86 -6.04 13.20
N THR A 79 21.85 -7.27 13.75
CA THR A 79 21.48 -8.47 12.99
C THR A 79 19.99 -8.55 12.68
N PHE A 80 19.68 -8.83 11.42
CA PHE A 80 18.32 -9.05 10.93
C PHE A 80 17.80 -10.45 11.30
N VAL A 81 16.61 -10.50 11.86
CA VAL A 81 15.90 -11.73 12.24
C VAL A 81 14.61 -11.84 11.43
N LEU A 82 14.35 -13.02 10.85
CA LEU A 82 13.11 -13.30 10.12
C LEU A 82 11.90 -13.15 11.06
N LYS A 83 10.92 -12.36 10.63
CA LYS A 83 9.65 -12.13 11.36
C LYS A 83 8.47 -12.84 10.73
N GLY A 84 8.53 -13.11 9.43
CA GLY A 84 7.53 -13.89 8.75
C GLY A 84 7.70 -13.82 7.25
N ARG A 85 6.77 -14.48 6.57
CA ARG A 85 6.67 -14.52 5.12
C ARG A 85 5.33 -13.96 4.71
N ALA A 86 5.34 -13.03 3.77
CA ALA A 86 4.14 -12.59 3.08
C ALA A 86 4.01 -13.37 1.77
N GLN A 87 2.84 -13.94 1.56
CA GLN A 87 2.49 -14.73 0.39
C GLN A 87 0.96 -14.77 0.30
N GLN A 88 0.45 -15.18 -0.85
CA GLN A 88 -0.98 -15.37 -1.03
C GLN A 88 -1.50 -16.48 -0.10
N ILE A 89 -2.59 -16.21 0.62
CA ILE A 89 -3.22 -17.13 1.57
C ILE A 89 -4.66 -17.39 1.11
N THR A 90 -4.99 -18.67 0.95
CA THR A 90 -6.32 -19.13 0.52
C THR A 90 -7.04 -19.97 1.58
N ASP A 91 -6.36 -20.30 2.69
CA ASP A 91 -6.97 -21.05 3.80
C ASP A 91 -7.82 -20.11 4.69
N PRO A 92 -9.13 -20.35 4.85
CA PRO A 92 -10.01 -19.47 5.63
C PRO A 92 -9.57 -19.27 7.09
N ARG A 93 -8.99 -20.29 7.75
CA ARG A 93 -8.52 -20.15 9.14
C ARG A 93 -7.34 -19.20 9.26
N SER A 94 -6.41 -19.29 8.31
CA SER A 94 -5.27 -18.38 8.21
C SER A 94 -5.72 -16.96 7.86
N LEU A 95 -6.72 -16.83 6.99
CA LEU A 95 -7.34 -15.53 6.68
C LEU A 95 -8.02 -14.91 7.89
N LEU A 96 -8.70 -15.70 8.74
CA LEU A 96 -9.28 -15.19 9.98
C LEU A 96 -8.22 -14.53 10.89
N LEU A 97 -7.03 -15.13 11.01
CA LEU A 97 -5.93 -14.54 11.78
C LEU A 97 -5.42 -13.23 11.15
N LEU A 98 -5.41 -13.12 9.82
CA LEU A 98 -5.06 -11.86 9.15
C LEU A 98 -6.14 -10.81 9.33
N LEU A 99 -7.41 -11.22 9.27
CA LEU A 99 -8.56 -10.38 9.56
C LEU A 99 -8.42 -9.77 10.95
N GLU A 100 -8.19 -10.58 11.99
CA GLU A 100 -7.96 -10.11 13.36
C GLU A 100 -6.73 -9.18 13.46
N ARG A 101 -5.66 -9.48 12.71
CA ARG A 101 -4.45 -8.65 12.67
C ARG A 101 -4.65 -7.29 12.00
N GLY A 102 -5.66 -7.14 11.14
CA GLY A 102 -6.00 -5.85 10.53
C GLY A 102 -6.62 -4.86 11.50
N GLU A 103 -7.31 -5.33 12.54
CA GLU A 103 -8.01 -4.46 13.51
C GLU A 103 -7.11 -3.42 14.20
N PRO A 104 -5.95 -3.78 14.78
CA PRO A 104 -5.03 -2.79 15.37
C PRO A 104 -4.43 -1.82 14.35
N LEU A 105 -4.56 -2.10 13.05
CA LEU A 105 -4.10 -1.23 11.97
C LEU A 105 -5.19 -0.25 11.49
N GLY A 106 -6.34 -0.23 12.17
CA GLY A 106 -7.47 0.64 11.83
C GLY A 106 -8.44 0.03 10.81
N GLU A 107 -8.39 -1.27 10.55
CA GLU A 107 -9.33 -1.95 9.68
C GLU A 107 -10.78 -1.81 10.19
N ASN A 108 -11.67 -1.40 9.30
CA ASN A 108 -13.10 -1.42 9.56
C ASN A 108 -13.73 -2.67 8.92
N ARG A 109 -14.02 -3.68 9.75
CA ARG A 109 -14.59 -4.96 9.31
C ARG A 109 -15.89 -4.79 8.53
N THR A 110 -16.76 -3.87 8.94
CA THR A 110 -18.03 -3.62 8.25
C THR A 110 -17.81 -3.10 6.83
N ASN A 111 -16.89 -2.15 6.66
CA ASN A 111 -16.54 -1.63 5.34
C ASN A 111 -15.84 -2.67 4.48
N LEU A 112 -14.99 -3.51 5.07
CA LEU A 112 -14.34 -4.62 4.37
C LEU A 112 -15.38 -5.61 3.85
N THR A 113 -16.31 -6.06 4.70
CA THR A 113 -17.39 -6.97 4.30
C THR A 113 -18.19 -6.39 3.15
N ALA A 114 -18.59 -5.12 3.22
CA ALA A 114 -19.31 -4.46 2.12
C ALA A 114 -18.49 -4.39 0.82
N SER A 115 -17.18 -4.14 0.93
CA SER A 115 -16.28 -4.09 -0.25
C SER A 115 -16.15 -5.47 -0.89
N VAL A 116 -15.97 -6.53 -0.08
CA VAL A 116 -15.88 -7.92 -0.54
C VAL A 116 -17.20 -8.38 -1.15
N ASP A 117 -18.33 -8.08 -0.50
CA ASP A 117 -19.66 -8.43 -1.00
C ASP A 117 -19.94 -7.80 -2.37
N SER A 118 -19.46 -6.56 -2.60
CA SER A 118 -19.61 -5.91 -3.91
C SER A 118 -18.87 -6.60 -5.06
N LEU A 119 -17.81 -7.37 -4.78
CA LEU A 119 -17.15 -8.19 -5.80
C LEU A 119 -17.95 -9.43 -6.20
N TYR A 120 -18.93 -9.81 -5.38
CA TYR A 120 -19.87 -10.89 -5.67
C TYR A 120 -21.16 -10.39 -6.33
N ASP A 121 -21.38 -9.08 -6.47
CA ASP A 121 -22.58 -8.54 -7.09
C ASP A 121 -22.63 -8.92 -8.59
N GLY A 122 -23.45 -9.92 -8.90
CA GLY A 122 -23.53 -10.59 -10.21
C GLY A 122 -23.54 -12.13 -10.09
N ALA A 123 -22.99 -12.66 -9.00
CA ALA A 123 -23.13 -14.05 -8.59
C ALA A 123 -24.35 -14.18 -7.64
N ALA A 124 -25.06 -15.32 -7.71
CA ALA A 124 -26.23 -15.61 -6.87
C ALA A 124 -25.93 -15.40 -5.37
N PRO A 125 -26.94 -15.18 -4.50
CA PRO A 125 -26.75 -14.67 -3.14
C PRO A 125 -25.73 -15.50 -2.35
N VAL A 126 -24.54 -14.93 -2.08
CA VAL A 126 -23.49 -15.54 -1.25
C VAL A 126 -23.84 -15.34 0.23
N VAL A 127 -25.04 -15.79 0.61
CA VAL A 127 -25.68 -15.48 1.90
C VAL A 127 -25.24 -16.45 3.01
N ALA A 128 -24.44 -17.48 2.68
CA ALA A 128 -24.03 -18.52 3.63
C ALA A 128 -22.53 -18.56 3.97
N LEU A 129 -21.68 -17.77 3.29
CA LEU A 129 -20.22 -17.80 3.55
C LEU A 129 -19.81 -16.72 4.53
N SER A 130 -18.90 -17.05 5.45
CA SER A 130 -18.21 -16.07 6.28
C SER A 130 -17.27 -15.20 5.45
N LEU A 131 -16.77 -14.09 6.03
CA LEU A 131 -15.90 -13.15 5.31
C LEU A 131 -14.60 -13.82 4.85
N GLU A 132 -13.99 -14.63 5.70
CA GLU A 132 -12.77 -15.38 5.40
C GLU A 132 -13.00 -16.44 4.31
N GLU A 133 -14.17 -17.08 4.26
CA GLU A 133 -14.54 -18.02 3.20
C GLU A 133 -14.74 -17.30 1.85
N LYS A 134 -15.39 -16.13 1.88
CA LYS A 134 -15.53 -15.26 0.71
C LYS A 134 -14.15 -14.83 0.20
N LEU A 135 -13.31 -14.30 1.09
CA LEU A 135 -11.98 -13.84 0.70
C LEU A 135 -11.11 -14.99 0.16
N ALA A 136 -11.17 -16.18 0.78
CA ALA A 136 -10.49 -17.39 0.27
C ALA A 136 -10.93 -17.74 -1.15
N ALA A 137 -12.23 -17.70 -1.42
CA ALA A 137 -12.78 -18.00 -2.74
C ALA A 137 -12.37 -16.95 -3.79
N LEU A 138 -12.41 -15.66 -3.47
CA LEU A 138 -11.95 -14.60 -4.37
C LEU A 138 -10.46 -14.72 -4.68
N ILE A 139 -9.63 -14.93 -3.65
CA ILE A 139 -8.18 -15.07 -3.82
C ILE A 139 -7.85 -16.30 -4.66
N SER A 140 -8.53 -17.42 -4.43
CA SER A 140 -8.35 -18.63 -5.24
C SER A 140 -8.82 -18.41 -6.68
N GLY A 141 -9.97 -17.76 -6.88
CA GLY A 141 -10.50 -17.45 -8.21
C GLY A 141 -9.66 -16.45 -8.99
N SER A 142 -8.92 -15.57 -8.30
CA SER A 142 -8.07 -14.57 -8.94
C SER A 142 -6.80 -15.12 -9.59
N GLN A 143 -6.46 -16.40 -9.38
CA GLN A 143 -5.27 -17.02 -9.98
C GLN A 143 -5.31 -17.01 -11.51
N ASP A 144 -6.48 -17.28 -12.09
CA ASP A 144 -6.69 -17.31 -13.54
C ASP A 144 -7.49 -16.10 -14.06
N ASP A 145 -7.84 -15.17 -13.17
CA ASP A 145 -8.63 -13.97 -13.49
C ASP A 145 -7.86 -12.69 -13.07
N PRO A 146 -7.12 -12.07 -14.01
CA PRO A 146 -6.37 -10.85 -13.74
C PRO A 146 -7.23 -9.66 -13.35
N GLU A 147 -8.48 -9.59 -13.82
CA GLU A 147 -9.40 -8.51 -13.46
C GLU A 147 -9.83 -8.65 -11.98
N LEU A 148 -10.15 -9.87 -11.56
CA LEU A 148 -10.45 -10.17 -10.17
C LEU A 148 -9.24 -9.91 -9.26
N TYR A 149 -8.03 -10.30 -9.67
CA TYR A 149 -6.80 -10.01 -8.92
C TYR A 149 -6.60 -8.49 -8.77
N GLN A 150 -6.77 -7.74 -9.84
CA GLN A 150 -6.64 -6.29 -9.82
C GLN A 150 -7.67 -5.62 -8.89
N ASN A 151 -8.89 -6.14 -8.84
CA ASN A 151 -9.92 -5.71 -7.89
C ASN A 151 -9.52 -5.99 -6.44
N LEU A 152 -8.95 -7.16 -6.15
CA LEU A 152 -8.40 -7.48 -4.83
C LEU A 152 -7.26 -6.55 -4.43
N VAL A 153 -6.36 -6.21 -5.36
CA VAL A 153 -5.30 -5.22 -5.14
C VAL A 153 -5.89 -3.85 -4.79
N PHE A 154 -6.95 -3.41 -5.47
CA PHE A 154 -7.62 -2.14 -5.14
C PHE A 154 -8.25 -2.16 -3.76
N ILE A 155 -8.92 -3.25 -3.37
CA ILE A 155 -9.46 -3.40 -2.01
C ILE A 155 -8.32 -3.42 -0.98
N GLY A 156 -7.22 -4.12 -1.25
CA GLY A 156 -6.05 -4.21 -0.36
C GLY A 156 -5.37 -2.87 -0.06
N ARG A 157 -5.56 -1.85 -0.91
CA ARG A 157 -5.06 -0.48 -0.62
C ARG A 157 -5.78 0.19 0.55
N ALA A 158 -7.05 -0.16 0.79
CA ALA A 158 -7.85 0.40 1.88
C ALA A 158 -7.95 -0.54 3.09
N HIS A 159 -7.70 -1.84 2.88
CA HIS A 159 -7.99 -2.91 3.83
C HIS A 159 -6.73 -3.75 4.10
N PRO A 160 -6.03 -3.55 5.23
CA PRO A 160 -4.73 -4.18 5.48
C PRO A 160 -4.80 -5.71 5.54
N SER A 161 -5.93 -6.29 6.00
CA SER A 161 -6.12 -7.75 5.98
C SER A 161 -6.09 -8.31 4.57
N VAL A 162 -6.70 -7.62 3.61
CA VAL A 162 -6.70 -8.04 2.21
C VAL A 162 -5.30 -7.90 1.62
N ALA A 163 -4.59 -6.81 1.89
CA ALA A 163 -3.20 -6.66 1.47
C ALA A 163 -2.29 -7.76 2.02
N MET A 164 -2.45 -8.14 3.30
CA MET A 164 -1.71 -9.29 3.87
C MET A 164 -2.11 -10.60 3.20
N ALA A 165 -3.39 -10.82 2.94
CA ALA A 165 -3.91 -12.05 2.37
C ALA A 165 -3.44 -12.28 0.92
N ILE A 166 -3.25 -11.23 0.13
CA ILE A 166 -2.70 -11.31 -1.23
C ILE A 166 -1.16 -11.24 -1.25
N GLY A 167 -0.49 -11.23 -0.09
CA GLY A 167 0.97 -11.20 0.01
C GLY A 167 1.62 -9.86 -0.33
N GLN A 168 0.88 -8.74 -0.27
CA GLN A 168 1.38 -7.39 -0.56
C GLN A 168 1.56 -6.52 0.70
N GLY A 169 1.32 -7.09 1.88
CA GLY A 169 1.50 -6.41 3.15
C GLY A 169 1.93 -7.34 4.26
N PHE A 170 2.50 -6.75 5.31
CA PHE A 170 2.93 -7.46 6.51
C PHE A 170 2.74 -6.60 7.74
N ALA A 171 2.29 -7.23 8.83
CA ALA A 171 2.14 -6.58 10.11
C ALA A 171 2.76 -7.39 11.25
N CYS A 172 3.47 -6.70 12.15
CA CYS A 172 3.97 -7.32 13.38
C CYS A 172 4.10 -6.30 14.50
N ARG A 173 4.10 -6.80 15.74
CA ARG A 173 4.34 -5.97 16.93
C ARG A 173 5.80 -5.49 16.98
N ILE A 174 5.97 -4.21 17.32
CA ILE A 174 7.27 -3.56 17.52
C ILE A 174 7.35 -2.94 18.92
N PRO A 175 8.55 -2.62 19.43
CA PRO A 175 8.69 -1.87 20.67
C PRO A 175 7.98 -0.51 20.58
N SER A 176 7.44 -0.03 21.69
CA SER A 176 6.72 1.25 21.77
C SER A 176 7.61 2.48 21.66
N THR A 177 8.92 2.30 21.70
CA THR A 177 9.91 3.37 21.56
C THR A 177 11.13 2.86 20.78
N GLY A 178 11.80 3.78 20.09
CA GLY A 178 12.99 3.50 19.31
C GLY A 178 12.70 2.93 17.93
N PHE A 179 13.77 2.83 17.14
CA PHE A 179 13.70 2.42 15.75
C PHE A 179 13.66 0.89 15.59
N SER A 180 12.89 0.45 14.60
CA SER A 180 12.91 -0.89 14.03
C SER A 180 13.19 -0.77 12.55
N THR A 181 14.28 -1.40 12.09
CA THR A 181 14.61 -1.46 10.67
C THR A 181 14.10 -2.77 10.09
N PHE A 182 13.36 -2.68 8.99
CA PHE A 182 12.83 -3.81 8.26
C PHE A 182 13.52 -3.96 6.91
N GLU A 183 13.69 -5.22 6.50
CA GLU A 183 14.05 -5.58 5.14
C GLU A 183 13.00 -6.51 4.57
N ILE A 184 12.48 -6.14 3.41
CA ILE A 184 11.65 -6.98 2.57
C ILE A 184 12.58 -7.65 1.57
N ARG A 185 12.64 -8.97 1.60
CA ARG A 185 13.53 -9.75 0.74
C ARG A 185 12.74 -10.68 -0.15
N ASP A 186 13.20 -10.87 -1.39
CA ASP A 186 12.68 -11.94 -2.24
C ASP A 186 13.00 -13.29 -1.57
N HIS A 187 11.99 -14.14 -1.41
CA HIS A 187 12.19 -15.43 -0.72
C HIS A 187 13.17 -16.35 -1.47
N THR A 188 13.19 -16.28 -2.80
CA THR A 188 13.98 -17.19 -3.66
C THR A 188 15.42 -16.71 -3.79
N THR A 189 15.62 -15.41 -4.06
CA THR A 189 16.96 -14.84 -4.30
C THR A 189 17.61 -14.28 -3.04
N SER A 190 16.85 -14.08 -1.95
CA SER A 190 17.27 -13.34 -0.75
C SER A 190 17.71 -11.89 -1.01
N GLU A 191 17.42 -11.36 -2.19
CA GLU A 191 17.69 -9.96 -2.56
C GLU A 191 16.88 -9.01 -1.69
N VAL A 192 17.51 -7.94 -1.19
CA VAL A 192 16.82 -6.89 -0.44
C VAL A 192 16.10 -5.98 -1.43
N ILE A 193 14.79 -6.08 -1.44
CA ILE A 193 13.91 -5.30 -2.30
C ILE A 193 13.63 -3.92 -1.70
N GLY A 194 13.36 -3.89 -0.40
CA GLY A 194 13.00 -2.67 0.30
C GLY A 194 13.57 -2.67 1.70
N ARG A 195 14.02 -1.50 2.14
CA ARG A 195 14.46 -1.27 3.52
C ARG A 195 13.67 -0.11 4.10
N LEU A 196 13.04 -0.35 5.23
CA LEU A 196 12.15 0.61 5.89
C LEU A 196 12.62 0.83 7.33
N GLU A 197 12.57 2.06 7.78
CA GLU A 197 12.85 2.43 9.17
C GLU A 197 11.58 2.97 9.80
N LEU A 198 11.17 2.39 10.91
CA LEU A 198 9.95 2.76 11.63
C LEU A 198 10.27 3.03 13.10
N GLU A 199 9.70 4.09 13.64
CA GLU A 199 9.80 4.42 15.07
C GLU A 199 8.46 4.12 15.75
N GLY A 200 8.50 3.30 16.80
CA GLY A 200 7.30 2.97 17.59
C GLY A 200 6.68 4.23 18.19
N GLY A 201 5.34 4.34 18.12
CA GLY A 201 4.62 5.51 18.63
C GLY A 201 4.70 6.76 17.74
N SER A 202 5.38 6.69 16.59
CA SER A 202 5.50 7.80 15.64
C SER A 202 4.90 7.45 14.27
N PRO A 203 3.56 7.39 14.13
CA PRO A 203 2.90 7.08 12.87
C PRO A 203 3.23 8.11 11.80
N LEU A 204 3.40 7.65 10.55
CA LEU A 204 3.50 8.55 9.41
C LEU A 204 2.13 9.17 9.16
N VAL A 205 2.00 10.45 9.51
CA VAL A 205 0.80 11.24 9.25
C VAL A 205 0.99 12.01 7.94
N LEU A 206 0.10 11.78 6.98
CA LEU A 206 0.12 12.55 5.74
C LEU A 206 -0.16 14.03 6.06
N PRO A 207 0.67 14.97 5.58
CA PRO A 207 0.42 16.38 5.78
C PRO A 207 -0.88 16.78 5.05
N ALA A 208 -1.62 17.72 5.63
CA ALA A 208 -2.84 18.21 5.01
C ALA A 208 -2.52 18.87 3.65
N PRO A 209 -3.43 18.79 2.66
CA PRO A 209 -3.36 19.64 1.49
C PRO A 209 -3.30 21.11 1.88
N GLY A 210 -2.67 21.92 1.04
CA GLY A 210 -2.63 23.37 1.21
C GLY A 210 -4.00 24.00 0.97
N PRO A 211 -4.12 25.32 1.20
CA PRO A 211 -5.39 26.02 1.09
C PRO A 211 -5.99 25.91 -0.32
N LEU A 212 -7.31 26.05 -0.40
CA LEU A 212 -8.03 26.14 -1.66
C LEU A 212 -7.55 27.37 -2.45
N ALA A 213 -6.99 27.13 -3.63
CA ALA A 213 -6.55 28.15 -4.56
C ALA A 213 -7.52 28.24 -5.75
N ARG A 214 -7.92 29.46 -6.12
CA ARG A 214 -8.67 29.68 -7.36
C ARG A 214 -7.74 29.46 -8.55
N VAL A 215 -8.17 28.63 -9.49
CA VAL A 215 -7.49 28.42 -10.77
C VAL A 215 -8.11 29.35 -11.79
N SER A 216 -7.33 30.31 -12.27
CA SER A 216 -7.73 31.20 -13.36
C SER A 216 -7.87 30.40 -14.65
N GLU A 217 -9.04 30.46 -15.27
CA GLU A 217 -9.27 29.91 -16.60
C GLU A 217 -9.39 31.05 -17.61
N ALA A 218 -8.55 31.04 -18.64
CA ALA A 218 -8.51 32.07 -19.66
C ALA A 218 -9.61 31.95 -20.74
N SER A 219 -10.52 30.98 -20.62
CA SER A 219 -11.60 30.78 -21.58
C SER A 219 -12.79 31.71 -21.32
N PRO A 220 -13.65 31.98 -22.32
CA PRO A 220 -14.90 32.73 -22.12
C PRO A 220 -15.89 32.07 -21.15
N LYS A 221 -15.61 30.85 -20.66
CA LYS A 221 -16.38 30.17 -19.61
C LYS A 221 -15.80 30.39 -18.21
N GLY A 222 -14.61 31.00 -18.09
CA GLY A 222 -13.94 31.22 -16.82
C GLY A 222 -14.64 32.24 -15.90
N ASN A 223 -15.54 33.07 -16.44
CA ASN A 223 -16.44 33.93 -15.68
C ASN A 223 -17.71 33.19 -15.20
N LEU A 224 -18.06 32.05 -15.80
CA LEU A 224 -19.23 31.25 -15.44
C LEU A 224 -18.91 30.23 -14.33
N ASN A 225 -17.64 29.80 -14.22
CA ASN A 225 -17.22 28.79 -13.26
C ASN A 225 -16.05 29.29 -12.40
N ILE A 226 -16.16 29.09 -11.07
CA ILE A 226 -15.02 29.22 -10.18
C ILE A 226 -14.35 27.85 -10.09
N ARG A 227 -13.20 27.70 -10.74
CA ARG A 227 -12.36 26.51 -10.60
C ARG A 227 -11.50 26.65 -9.35
N LEU A 228 -11.55 25.64 -8.50
CA LEU A 228 -10.74 25.56 -7.28
C LEU A 228 -9.82 24.36 -7.39
N ARG A 229 -8.62 24.47 -6.84
CA ARG A 229 -7.73 23.35 -6.57
C ARG A 229 -7.25 23.42 -5.14
N TRP A 230 -7.04 22.28 -4.50
CA TRP A 230 -6.20 22.25 -3.31
C TRP A 230 -4.74 22.34 -3.75
N ASP A 231 -3.97 23.15 -3.03
CA ASP A 231 -2.52 23.12 -3.21
C ASP A 231 -1.97 21.80 -2.63
N VAL A 232 -0.92 21.27 -3.25
CA VAL A 232 -0.25 20.03 -2.78
C VAL A 232 1.15 20.43 -2.34
N PRO A 233 1.38 20.63 -1.02
CA PRO A 233 2.69 21.02 -0.50
C PRO A 233 3.76 20.00 -0.91
N ASP A 234 5.01 20.42 -1.02
CA ASP A 234 6.09 19.52 -1.46
C ASP A 234 6.26 18.28 -0.57
N ASP A 235 5.99 18.42 0.73
CA ASP A 235 6.00 17.28 1.66
C ASP A 235 4.86 16.29 1.38
N LEU A 236 3.68 16.76 0.98
CA LEU A 236 2.60 15.89 0.51
C LEU A 236 2.93 15.27 -0.85
N LYS A 237 3.54 16.03 -1.77
CA LYS A 237 3.97 15.52 -3.08
C LYS A 237 4.96 14.38 -2.95
N ARG A 238 5.89 14.45 -1.99
CA ARG A 238 6.87 13.38 -1.72
C ARG A 238 6.20 12.08 -1.26
N LEU A 239 5.03 12.18 -0.65
CA LEU A 239 4.23 11.06 -0.16
C LEU A 239 3.08 10.72 -1.12
N SER A 240 3.11 11.19 -2.38
CA SER A 240 2.01 10.99 -3.32
C SER A 240 1.69 9.51 -3.59
N LEU A 241 2.69 8.63 -3.48
CA LEU A 241 2.51 7.18 -3.63
C LEU A 241 1.79 6.53 -2.44
N LEU A 242 1.75 7.23 -1.29
CA LEU A 242 1.01 6.80 -0.09
C LEU A 242 -0.40 7.40 -0.05
N GLN A 243 -0.75 8.23 -1.03
CA GLN A 243 -2.06 8.84 -1.15
C GLN A 243 -2.94 8.00 -2.09
N PHE A 244 -4.06 7.51 -1.57
CA PHE A 244 -5.09 6.82 -2.37
C PHE A 244 -6.29 7.72 -2.69
N GLY A 245 -6.15 9.03 -2.47
CA GLY A 245 -7.17 10.06 -2.64
C GLY A 245 -7.54 10.73 -1.33
N TYR A 246 -8.62 11.51 -1.33
CA TYR A 246 -9.17 12.18 -0.13
C TYR A 246 -10.69 12.05 -0.04
N ASN A 247 -11.20 12.06 1.19
CA ASN A 247 -12.63 12.18 1.44
C ASN A 247 -12.99 13.66 1.57
N LEU A 248 -13.99 14.09 0.81
CA LEU A 248 -14.52 15.45 0.84
C LEU A 248 -15.81 15.48 1.65
N TYR A 249 -15.86 16.38 2.63
CA TYR A 249 -17.04 16.63 3.45
C TYR A 249 -17.53 18.05 3.21
N ARG A 250 -18.85 18.23 3.23
CA ARG A 250 -19.49 19.55 3.18
C ARG A 250 -20.36 19.72 4.42
N MET A 251 -20.42 20.94 4.91
CA MET A 251 -21.35 21.33 5.95
C MET A 251 -22.05 22.65 5.59
N THR A 252 -23.21 22.91 6.18
CA THR A 252 -23.89 24.20 6.02
C THR A 252 -23.06 25.31 6.69
N GLN A 253 -23.07 26.50 6.10
CA GLN A 253 -22.31 27.64 6.63
C GLN A 253 -22.72 27.99 8.07
N ALA A 254 -24.03 28.04 8.33
CA ALA A 254 -24.56 28.32 9.66
C ALA A 254 -24.06 27.30 10.70
N PHE A 255 -24.01 26.01 10.34
CA PHE A 255 -23.50 24.96 11.22
C PHE A 255 -21.99 25.10 11.46
N ALA A 256 -21.22 25.43 10.43
CA ALA A 256 -19.78 25.66 10.55
C ALA A 256 -19.48 26.81 11.51
N GLU A 257 -20.15 27.95 11.34
CA GLU A 257 -20.00 29.14 12.18
C GLU A 257 -20.46 28.88 13.62
N GLU A 258 -21.59 28.19 13.81
CA GLU A 258 -22.09 27.83 15.15
C GLU A 258 -21.10 26.95 15.92
N LYS A 259 -20.45 26.01 15.24
CA LYS A 259 -19.46 25.10 15.85
C LYS A 259 -18.04 25.65 15.83
N GLY A 260 -17.80 26.82 15.23
CA GLY A 260 -16.47 27.42 15.08
C GLY A 260 -15.54 26.66 14.13
N TYR A 261 -16.09 25.80 13.25
CA TYR A 261 -15.33 25.01 12.28
C TYR A 261 -14.84 25.83 11.08
N ASP A 262 -15.39 27.02 10.88
CA ASP A 262 -14.91 28.02 9.94
C ASP A 262 -13.53 28.58 10.32
N GLY A 263 -13.25 28.68 11.63
CA GLY A 263 -11.94 29.11 12.15
C GLY A 263 -11.00 27.95 12.53
N SER A 264 -11.55 26.86 13.08
CA SER A 264 -10.78 25.69 13.51
C SER A 264 -11.41 24.40 12.97
N PRO A 265 -10.88 23.83 11.88
CA PRO A 265 -11.43 22.63 11.28
C PRO A 265 -11.57 21.46 12.28
N PRO A 266 -12.65 20.65 12.20
CA PRO A 266 -12.86 19.50 13.07
C PRO A 266 -11.82 18.41 12.81
N SER A 267 -11.53 17.59 13.83
CA SER A 267 -10.71 16.39 13.66
C SER A 267 -11.41 15.33 12.82
N ASN A 268 -10.65 14.37 12.28
CA ASN A 268 -11.20 13.25 11.52
C ASN A 268 -12.28 12.49 12.30
N THR A 269 -12.05 12.21 13.58
CA THR A 269 -13.03 11.53 14.44
C THR A 269 -14.33 12.34 14.59
N VAL A 270 -14.21 13.66 14.72
CA VAL A 270 -15.38 14.54 14.84
C VAL A 270 -16.15 14.56 13.53
N ILE A 271 -15.48 14.73 12.38
CA ILE A 271 -16.18 14.83 11.09
C ILE A 271 -16.83 13.51 10.69
N THR A 272 -16.21 12.36 10.96
CA THR A 272 -16.82 11.05 10.69
C THR A 272 -18.06 10.81 11.55
N ASN A 273 -18.04 11.24 12.81
CA ASN A 273 -19.22 11.16 13.68
C ASN A 273 -20.33 12.12 13.23
N LEU A 274 -19.99 13.33 12.81
CA LEU A 274 -20.95 14.34 12.36
C LEU A 274 -21.71 13.89 11.11
N VAL A 275 -21.07 13.21 10.17
CA VAL A 275 -21.72 12.70 8.95
C VAL A 275 -22.82 11.68 9.26
N VAL A 276 -22.72 10.97 10.37
CA VAL A 276 -23.73 9.97 10.79
C VAL A 276 -24.81 10.60 11.66
N THR A 277 -24.49 11.67 12.40
CA THR A 277 -25.34 12.22 13.47
C THR A 277 -26.02 13.54 13.12
N SER A 278 -25.53 14.25 12.10
CA SER A 278 -26.04 15.56 11.67
C SER A 278 -26.46 15.53 10.20
N GLN A 279 -27.62 16.12 9.91
CA GLN A 279 -28.08 16.32 8.53
C GLN A 279 -27.36 17.48 7.84
N ASP A 280 -26.72 18.36 8.61
CA ASP A 280 -25.97 19.51 8.09
C ASP A 280 -24.62 19.14 7.54
N VAL A 281 -24.12 17.92 7.78
CA VAL A 281 -22.79 17.46 7.36
C VAL A 281 -22.94 16.23 6.47
N VAL A 282 -22.38 16.29 5.28
CA VAL A 282 -22.46 15.20 4.29
C VAL A 282 -21.10 14.88 3.70
N LYS A 283 -20.79 13.59 3.53
CA LYS A 283 -19.68 13.14 2.70
C LYS A 283 -20.08 13.30 1.23
N VAL A 284 -19.27 14.01 0.45
CA VAL A 284 -19.55 14.34 -0.94
C VAL A 284 -19.18 13.21 -1.89
N ASN A 285 -18.04 12.56 -1.65
CA ASN A 285 -17.55 11.49 -2.51
C ASN A 285 -17.83 10.10 -1.93
N ARG A 286 -18.24 9.17 -2.78
CA ARG A 286 -18.52 7.78 -2.39
C ARG A 286 -17.21 7.02 -2.08
N ALA A 287 -16.26 7.08 -3.01
CA ALA A 287 -14.89 6.60 -2.83
C ALA A 287 -13.90 7.79 -2.74
N PRO A 288 -12.75 7.63 -2.06
CA PRO A 288 -11.67 8.63 -2.09
C PRO A 288 -11.36 9.06 -3.54
N ILE A 289 -11.23 10.37 -3.75
CA ILE A 289 -10.93 10.99 -5.06
C ILE A 289 -9.50 11.53 -5.12
#